data_AF-X1MR24-F1
#
_entry.id   AF-X1MR24-F1
#
_cell.length_a   1.000
_cell.length_b   1.000
_cell.length_c   1.000
_cell.angle_alpha   90.00
_cell.angle_beta   90.00
_cell.angle_gamma   90.00
#
_symmetry.space_group_name_H-M   'P 1'
#
loop_
_entity.id
_entity.type
_entity.pdbx_description
1 polymer ?
#
loop_
_entity_poly.entity_id
_entity_poly.type
_entity_poly.pdbx_seq_one_letter_code
_entity_poly.pdbx_strand_id
1 'polypeptide(L)'
;DRDSAADYWAAHWELPSVGMGFQMFHRLDDFTEADLRALLTRLDILPRYHDQLISIAYNTYTRVDARRMYAAGVLTANEVYQSYLNQGYDAEKARKLADFAVADAGASDRELTKADILNGYRDGLLSLAEARDMLVGIRYSEEAAIYLLARIDAQRAQKLVDAEVRVIRDLYLNGDLTETEAQTELTVLGLQARQIELLIQEWTIDRDGKVKRPSRATLERLYKTGAITQTEFTTTLDAIGYQDKYIDWYVLNISLERQV
;
A
#
# COMPACT_ATOMS: atom_id res chain seq x y z
N ASP A 1 27.22 -56.13 42.86
CA ASP A 1 28.42 -55.72 42.12
C ASP A 1 28.11 -54.39 41.42
N ARG A 2 29.03 -53.43 41.43
CA ARG A 2 28.77 -52.07 40.91
C ARG A 2 28.58 -52.06 39.39
N ASP A 3 29.29 -52.93 38.69
CA ASP A 3 29.24 -53.05 37.24
C ASP A 3 27.89 -53.64 36.78
N SER A 4 27.38 -54.67 37.49
CA SER A 4 26.05 -55.21 37.20
C SER A 4 24.94 -54.19 37.41
N ALA A 5 25.08 -53.25 38.35
CA ALA A 5 24.10 -52.18 38.56
C ALA A 5 24.16 -51.11 37.47
N ALA A 6 25.35 -50.82 36.93
CA ALA A 6 25.53 -49.88 35.82
C ALA A 6 24.98 -50.46 34.50
N ASP A 7 25.24 -51.74 34.22
CA ASP A 7 24.71 -52.44 33.05
C ASP A 7 23.18 -52.58 33.12
N TYR A 8 22.65 -52.91 34.30
CA TYR A 8 21.20 -52.97 34.52
C TYR A 8 20.56 -51.58 34.36
N TRP A 9 21.23 -50.51 34.79
CA TRP A 9 20.75 -49.13 34.62
C TRP A 9 20.77 -48.68 33.16
N ALA A 10 21.84 -49.00 32.41
CA ALA A 10 21.95 -48.72 30.98
C ALA A 10 20.91 -49.48 30.14
N ALA A 11 20.52 -50.68 30.57
CA ALA A 11 19.46 -51.46 29.93
C ALA A 11 18.05 -50.83 30.05
N HIS A 12 17.87 -49.77 30.86
CA HIS A 12 16.61 -49.01 30.97
C HIS A 12 16.59 -47.73 30.14
N TRP A 13 17.66 -47.43 29.38
CA TRP A 13 17.70 -46.23 28.57
C TRP A 13 16.98 -46.49 27.24
N GLU A 14 16.00 -45.64 26.93
CA GLU A 14 15.39 -45.62 25.60
C GLU A 14 16.27 -44.84 24.64
N LEU A 15 16.60 -45.45 23.50
CA LEU A 15 17.34 -44.78 22.44
C LEU A 15 16.42 -43.79 21.69
N PRO A 16 16.95 -42.66 21.21
CA PRO A 16 16.20 -41.77 20.33
C PRO A 16 15.67 -42.51 19.09
N SER A 17 14.43 -42.23 18.70
CA SER A 17 13.88 -42.75 17.44
C SER A 17 14.63 -42.21 16.22
N VAL A 18 14.48 -42.87 15.06
CA VAL A 18 15.04 -42.37 13.78
C VAL A 18 14.61 -40.94 13.48
N GLY A 19 13.33 -40.61 13.73
CA GLY A 19 12.82 -39.24 13.54
C GLY A 19 13.43 -38.23 14.50
N MET A 20 13.72 -38.62 15.75
CA MET A 20 14.48 -37.79 16.69
C MET A 20 15.93 -37.63 16.20
N GLY A 21 16.55 -38.69 15.69
CA GLY A 21 17.88 -38.64 15.07
C GLY A 21 17.96 -37.65 13.91
N PHE A 22 16.95 -37.61 13.03
CA PHE A 22 16.87 -36.61 11.96
C PHE A 22 16.74 -35.19 12.49
N GLN A 23 15.93 -34.98 13.54
CA GLN A 23 15.81 -33.66 14.16
C GLN A 23 17.12 -33.22 14.83
N MET A 24 17.81 -34.12 15.52
CA MET A 24 19.13 -33.84 16.10
C MET A 24 20.13 -33.46 15.02
N PHE A 25 20.18 -34.23 13.94
CA PHE A 25 21.06 -33.97 12.78
C PHE A 25 20.84 -32.60 12.12
N HIS A 26 19.61 -32.11 12.05
CA HIS A 26 19.32 -30.80 11.44
C HIS A 26 19.36 -29.62 12.41
N ARG A 27 19.34 -29.85 13.72
CA ARG A 27 19.18 -28.77 14.73
C ARG A 27 20.39 -28.59 15.65
N LEU A 28 21.27 -29.58 15.74
CA LEU A 28 22.43 -29.56 16.64
C LEU A 28 23.72 -29.52 15.82
N ASP A 29 24.56 -28.50 16.05
CA ASP A 29 25.81 -28.30 15.31
C ASP A 29 26.87 -29.38 15.64
N ASP A 30 26.77 -30.02 16.81
CA ASP A 30 27.69 -31.04 17.31
C ASP A 30 27.22 -32.48 17.02
N PHE A 31 26.06 -32.67 16.38
CA PHE A 31 25.54 -33.98 16.00
C PHE A 31 25.77 -34.26 14.51
N THR A 32 26.78 -35.07 14.20
CA THR A 32 27.25 -35.28 12.83
C THR A 32 26.53 -36.43 12.12
N GLU A 33 26.77 -36.59 10.81
CA GLU A 33 26.29 -37.76 10.05
C GLU A 33 26.84 -39.08 10.64
N ALA A 34 28.08 -39.07 11.16
CA ALA A 34 28.67 -40.23 11.81
C ALA A 34 27.89 -40.62 13.07
N ASP A 35 27.43 -39.63 13.85
CA ASP A 35 26.61 -39.85 15.04
C ASP A 35 25.22 -40.39 14.67
N LEU A 36 24.62 -39.86 13.60
CA LEU A 36 23.35 -40.37 13.06
C LEU A 36 23.50 -41.83 12.62
N ARG A 37 24.53 -42.18 11.87
CA ARG A 37 24.80 -43.58 11.45
C ARG A 37 25.02 -44.49 12.66
N ALA A 38 25.75 -44.02 13.66
CA ALA A 38 25.99 -44.77 14.88
C ALA A 38 24.69 -44.97 15.69
N LEU A 39 23.76 -44.01 15.67
CA LEU A 39 22.42 -44.17 16.23
C LEU A 39 21.61 -45.21 15.43
N LEU A 40 21.60 -45.13 14.09
CA LEU A 40 20.90 -46.12 13.24
C LEU A 40 21.43 -47.54 13.47
N THR A 41 22.74 -47.73 13.66
CA THR A 41 23.32 -49.03 14.02
C THR A 41 22.83 -49.51 15.39
N ARG A 42 22.78 -48.64 16.41
CA ARG A 42 22.29 -49.01 17.75
C ARG A 42 20.80 -49.33 17.78
N LEU A 43 20.04 -48.82 16.81
CA LEU A 43 18.63 -49.18 16.57
C LEU A 43 18.49 -50.46 15.72
N ASP A 44 19.56 -51.22 15.52
CA ASP A 44 19.61 -52.45 14.72
C ASP A 44 19.19 -52.28 13.25
N ILE A 45 19.36 -51.08 12.68
CA ILE A 45 19.10 -50.82 11.26
C ILE A 45 20.33 -51.23 10.44
N LEU A 46 20.14 -52.14 9.48
CA LEU A 46 21.21 -52.62 8.61
C LEU A 46 21.94 -51.47 7.89
N PRO A 47 23.30 -51.47 7.85
CA PRO A 47 24.09 -50.39 7.22
C PRO A 47 23.69 -50.04 5.79
N ARG A 48 23.23 -51.01 5.00
CA ARG A 48 22.78 -50.80 3.61
C ARG A 48 21.61 -49.82 3.47
N TYR A 49 20.84 -49.59 4.54
CA TYR A 49 19.71 -48.65 4.55
C TYR A 49 20.08 -47.26 5.05
N HIS A 50 21.30 -47.07 5.58
CA HIS A 50 21.67 -45.80 6.21
C HIS A 50 21.65 -44.66 5.21
N ASP A 51 22.27 -44.83 4.05
CA ASP A 51 22.32 -43.77 3.01
C ASP A 51 20.92 -43.38 2.55
N GLN A 52 20.02 -44.36 2.41
CA GLN A 52 18.64 -44.14 1.98
C GLN A 52 17.84 -43.39 3.06
N LEU A 53 17.97 -43.79 4.33
CA LEU A 53 17.32 -43.12 5.45
C LEU A 53 17.85 -41.69 5.66
N ILE A 54 19.16 -41.49 5.52
CA ILE A 54 19.77 -40.16 5.62
C ILE A 54 19.31 -39.28 4.45
N SER A 55 19.18 -39.83 3.23
CA SER A 55 18.72 -39.03 2.08
C SER A 55 17.31 -38.47 2.26
N ILE A 56 16.41 -39.21 2.92
CA ILE A 56 15.05 -38.75 3.21
C ILE A 56 14.96 -37.86 4.47
N ALA A 57 16.07 -37.63 5.16
CA ALA A 57 16.11 -36.67 6.25
C ALA A 57 16.00 -35.22 5.74
N TYR A 58 16.36 -34.96 4.49
CA TYR A 58 16.30 -33.63 3.88
C TYR A 58 14.93 -33.35 3.27
N ASN A 59 14.51 -32.07 3.32
CA ASN A 59 13.27 -31.64 2.69
C ASN A 59 13.40 -31.63 1.17
N THR A 60 12.34 -32.09 0.49
CA THR A 60 12.19 -31.92 -0.96
C THR A 60 11.69 -30.51 -1.28
N TYR A 61 11.90 -30.05 -2.52
CA TYR A 61 11.31 -28.79 -2.95
C TYR A 61 9.79 -28.84 -2.84
N THR A 62 9.18 -27.78 -2.29
CA THR A 62 7.73 -27.70 -2.26
C THR A 62 7.18 -27.55 -3.68
N ARG A 63 5.91 -27.92 -3.89
CA ARG A 63 5.28 -27.71 -5.21
C ARG A 63 5.30 -26.26 -5.69
N VAL A 64 5.16 -25.34 -4.74
CA VAL A 64 5.14 -23.90 -5.01
C VAL A 64 6.52 -23.43 -5.44
N ASP A 65 7.56 -23.83 -4.71
CA ASP A 65 8.94 -23.43 -5.02
C ASP A 65 9.41 -24.05 -6.33
N ALA A 66 9.11 -25.34 -6.58
CA ALA A 66 9.45 -25.99 -7.85
C ALA A 66 8.88 -25.23 -9.07
N ARG A 67 7.62 -24.78 -8.98
CA ARG A 67 6.97 -23.98 -10.03
C ARG A 67 7.60 -22.58 -10.17
N ARG A 68 7.85 -21.90 -9.05
CA ARG A 68 8.49 -20.57 -9.06
C ARG A 68 9.91 -20.62 -9.61
N MET A 69 10.67 -21.66 -9.25
CA MET A 69 12.01 -21.89 -9.77
C MET A 69 12.00 -22.17 -11.27
N TYR A 70 10.99 -22.89 -11.79
CA TYR A 70 10.81 -23.03 -13.24
C TYR A 70 10.52 -21.70 -13.92
N ALA A 71 9.56 -20.92 -13.40
CA ALA A 71 9.24 -19.59 -13.94
C ALA A 71 10.45 -18.64 -13.91
N ALA A 72 11.33 -18.78 -12.92
CA ALA A 72 12.58 -18.03 -12.81
C ALA A 72 13.73 -18.60 -13.67
N GLY A 73 13.52 -19.70 -14.39
CA GLY A 73 14.54 -20.37 -15.22
C GLY A 73 15.60 -21.14 -14.42
N VAL A 74 15.39 -21.37 -13.13
CA VAL A 74 16.30 -22.11 -12.24
C VAL A 74 16.13 -23.63 -12.40
N LEU A 75 14.90 -24.10 -12.59
CA LEU A 75 14.62 -25.52 -12.88
C LEU A 75 14.14 -25.70 -14.31
N THR A 76 14.54 -26.82 -14.91
CA THR A 76 13.96 -27.34 -16.15
C THR A 76 12.63 -28.04 -15.87
N ALA A 77 11.81 -28.24 -16.92
CA ALA A 77 10.54 -28.95 -16.78
C ALA A 77 10.72 -30.39 -16.26
N ASN A 78 11.83 -31.04 -16.60
CA ASN A 78 12.15 -32.36 -16.10
C ASN A 78 12.53 -32.34 -14.61
N GLU A 79 13.25 -31.33 -14.13
CA GLU A 79 13.58 -31.21 -12.69
C GLU A 79 12.35 -30.88 -11.86
N VAL A 80 11.40 -30.11 -12.40
CA VAL A 80 10.07 -29.91 -11.78
C VAL A 80 9.33 -31.25 -11.66
N TYR A 81 9.32 -32.04 -12.73
CA TYR A 81 8.74 -33.38 -12.72
C TYR A 81 9.37 -34.29 -11.65
N GLN A 82 10.70 -34.31 -11.55
CA GLN A 82 11.42 -35.08 -10.52
C GLN A 82 11.10 -34.58 -9.10
N SER A 83 10.99 -33.27 -8.90
CA SER A 83 10.58 -32.69 -7.62
C SER A 83 9.20 -33.20 -7.16
N TYR A 84 8.25 -33.36 -8.08
CA TYR A 84 6.95 -33.93 -7.75
C TYR A 84 7.03 -35.43 -7.43
N LEU A 85 7.85 -36.20 -8.15
CA LEU A 85 8.09 -37.61 -7.79
C LEU A 85 8.69 -37.74 -6.39
N ASN A 86 9.65 -36.89 -6.03
CA ASN A 86 10.29 -36.90 -4.71
C ASN A 86 9.30 -36.56 -3.57
N GLN A 87 8.22 -35.85 -3.87
CA GLN A 87 7.12 -35.57 -2.94
C GLN A 87 6.13 -36.75 -2.80
N GLY A 88 6.32 -37.82 -3.57
CA GLY A 88 5.46 -39.01 -3.53
C GLY A 88 4.28 -38.98 -4.51
N TYR A 89 4.25 -38.04 -5.46
CA TYR A 89 3.28 -38.11 -6.56
C TYR A 89 3.60 -39.30 -7.48
N ASP A 90 2.56 -39.97 -7.96
CA ASP A 90 2.72 -40.94 -9.04
C ASP A 90 3.16 -40.26 -10.35
N ALA A 91 3.67 -41.06 -11.30
CA ALA A 91 4.23 -40.54 -12.55
C ALA A 91 3.23 -39.74 -13.40
N GLU A 92 1.94 -40.09 -13.36
CA GLU A 92 0.90 -39.37 -14.09
C GLU A 92 0.66 -37.99 -13.48
N LYS A 93 0.45 -37.93 -12.16
CA LYS A 93 0.23 -36.67 -11.44
C LYS A 93 1.45 -35.76 -11.50
N ALA A 94 2.65 -36.31 -11.32
CA ALA A 94 3.89 -35.56 -11.43
C ALA A 94 4.04 -34.94 -12.83
N ARG A 95 3.71 -35.67 -13.89
CA ARG A 95 3.75 -35.16 -15.27
C ARG A 95 2.74 -34.03 -15.46
N LYS A 96 1.49 -34.24 -15.08
CA LYS A 96 0.43 -33.23 -15.20
C LYS A 96 0.75 -31.96 -14.43
N LEU A 97 1.33 -32.06 -13.24
CA LEU A 97 1.76 -30.91 -12.45
C LEU A 97 2.95 -30.17 -13.09
N ALA A 98 3.90 -30.91 -13.67
CA ALA A 98 5.04 -30.30 -14.37
C ALA A 98 4.58 -29.56 -15.64
N ASP A 99 3.71 -30.18 -16.44
CA ASP A 99 3.15 -29.56 -17.64
C ASP A 99 2.32 -28.32 -17.28
N PHE A 100 1.58 -28.36 -16.17
CA PHE A 100 0.89 -27.19 -15.63
C PHE A 100 1.86 -26.06 -15.24
N ALA A 101 2.97 -26.38 -14.56
CA ALA A 101 3.98 -25.39 -14.20
C ALA A 101 4.62 -24.72 -15.44
N VAL A 102 4.83 -25.49 -16.51
CA VAL A 102 5.31 -24.97 -17.80
C VAL A 102 4.31 -24.00 -18.42
N ALA A 103 3.04 -24.40 -18.51
CA ALA A 103 1.97 -23.57 -19.06
C ALA A 103 1.75 -22.28 -18.25
N ASP A 104 1.77 -22.37 -16.92
CA ASP A 104 1.59 -21.24 -16.00
C ASP A 104 2.73 -20.21 -16.12
N ALA A 105 3.97 -20.66 -16.31
CA ALA A 105 5.09 -19.76 -16.56
C ALA A 105 4.98 -19.07 -17.93
N GLY A 106 4.51 -19.76 -18.97
CA GLY A 106 4.27 -19.16 -20.29
C GLY A 106 3.11 -18.16 -20.32
N ALA A 107 2.09 -18.35 -19.48
CA ALA A 107 0.99 -17.40 -19.30
C ALA A 107 1.39 -16.16 -18.48
N SER A 108 2.56 -16.17 -17.84
CA SER A 108 3.03 -15.04 -17.02
C SER A 108 3.66 -13.89 -17.80
N ASP A 109 3.58 -13.92 -19.14
CA ASP A 109 3.89 -12.78 -20.02
C ASP A 109 2.80 -11.71 -19.82
N ARG A 110 2.87 -11.06 -18.64
CA ARG A 110 2.01 -10.00 -18.08
C ARG A 110 0.67 -9.84 -18.79
N GLU A 111 -0.26 -10.77 -18.54
CA GLU A 111 -1.67 -10.50 -18.80
C GLU A 111 -2.02 -9.16 -18.14
N LEU A 112 -2.42 -8.19 -18.95
CA LEU A 112 -2.80 -6.87 -18.47
C LEU A 112 -3.89 -7.04 -17.43
N THR A 113 -3.68 -6.49 -16.24
CA THR A 113 -4.68 -6.56 -15.20
C THR A 113 -5.88 -5.70 -15.60
N LYS A 114 -7.04 -5.96 -14.99
CA LYS A 114 -8.18 -5.04 -15.08
C LYS A 114 -7.77 -3.58 -14.79
N ALA A 115 -6.87 -3.36 -13.83
CA ALA A 115 -6.42 -2.01 -13.48
C ALA A 115 -5.63 -1.37 -14.63
N ASP A 116 -4.74 -2.13 -15.27
CA ASP A 116 -3.94 -1.65 -16.40
C ASP A 116 -4.83 -1.27 -17.58
N ILE A 117 -5.83 -2.10 -17.91
CA ILE A 117 -6.78 -1.84 -19.00
C ILE A 117 -7.62 -0.59 -18.71
N LEU A 118 -8.18 -0.47 -17.49
CA LEU A 118 -8.99 0.69 -17.13
C LEU A 118 -8.18 1.99 -17.06
N ASN A 119 -6.92 1.92 -16.62
CA ASN A 119 -6.01 3.06 -16.64
C ASN A 119 -5.65 3.45 -18.08
N GLY A 120 -5.33 2.48 -18.95
CA GLY A 120 -5.06 2.73 -20.36
C GLY A 120 -6.25 3.39 -21.07
N TYR A 121 -7.48 2.95 -20.78
CA TYR A 121 -8.69 3.61 -21.29
C TYR A 121 -8.85 5.04 -20.74
N ARG A 122 -8.69 5.21 -19.42
CA ARG A 122 -8.78 6.52 -18.76
C ARG A 122 -7.79 7.52 -19.35
N ASP A 123 -6.57 7.06 -19.63
CA ASP A 123 -5.45 7.88 -20.08
C ASP A 123 -5.45 8.05 -21.62
N GLY A 124 -6.45 7.51 -22.32
CA GLY A 124 -6.64 7.66 -23.77
C GLY A 124 -5.70 6.79 -24.62
N LEU A 125 -4.99 5.84 -24.00
CA LEU A 125 -4.12 4.88 -24.68
C LEU A 125 -4.91 3.75 -25.35
N LEU A 126 -6.11 3.47 -24.86
CA LEU A 126 -7.04 2.48 -25.41
C LEU A 126 -8.35 3.15 -25.79
N SER A 127 -8.90 2.76 -26.93
CA SER A 127 -10.29 3.08 -27.28
C SER A 127 -11.28 2.29 -26.44
N LEU A 128 -12.56 2.70 -26.46
CA LEU A 128 -13.64 2.00 -25.78
C LEU A 128 -13.77 0.54 -26.26
N ALA A 129 -13.64 0.31 -27.57
CA ALA A 129 -13.73 -1.01 -28.16
C ALA A 129 -12.56 -1.90 -27.72
N GLU A 130 -11.32 -1.40 -27.80
CA GLU A 130 -10.13 -2.14 -27.39
C GLU A 130 -10.17 -2.49 -25.90
N ALA A 131 -10.48 -1.51 -25.05
CA ALA A 131 -10.57 -1.74 -23.61
C ALA A 131 -11.67 -2.76 -23.25
N ARG A 132 -12.81 -2.74 -23.95
CA ARG A 132 -13.88 -3.72 -23.76
C ARG A 132 -13.42 -5.12 -24.16
N ASP A 133 -12.84 -5.26 -25.35
CA ASP A 133 -12.41 -6.56 -25.87
C ASP A 133 -11.31 -7.17 -25.00
N MET A 134 -10.40 -6.35 -24.47
CA MET A 134 -9.38 -6.78 -23.51
C MET A 134 -9.96 -7.22 -22.17
N LEU A 135 -10.97 -6.51 -21.64
CA LEU A 135 -11.68 -6.92 -20.42
C LEU A 135 -12.40 -8.27 -20.59
N VAL A 136 -13.00 -8.50 -21.76
CA VAL A 136 -13.61 -9.80 -22.11
C VAL A 136 -12.54 -10.88 -22.23
N GLY A 137 -11.38 -10.56 -22.80
CA GLY A 137 -10.22 -11.45 -22.90
C GLY A 137 -9.74 -11.97 -21.54
N ILE A 138 -9.82 -11.15 -20.49
CA ILE A 138 -9.51 -11.53 -19.10
C ILE A 138 -10.74 -12.01 -18.30
N ARG A 139 -11.77 -12.51 -19.00
CA ARG A 139 -12.97 -13.18 -18.46
C ARG A 139 -13.99 -12.30 -17.71
N TYR A 140 -14.03 -10.99 -17.97
CA TYR A 140 -15.21 -10.20 -17.59
C TYR A 140 -16.35 -10.44 -18.58
N SER A 141 -17.60 -10.40 -18.10
CA SER A 141 -18.75 -10.39 -19.00
C SER A 141 -18.81 -9.07 -19.78
N GLU A 142 -19.47 -9.08 -20.93
CA GLU A 142 -19.61 -7.88 -21.77
C GLU A 142 -20.34 -6.76 -21.02
N GLU A 143 -21.38 -7.08 -20.26
CA GLU A 143 -22.12 -6.13 -19.44
C GLU A 143 -21.24 -5.52 -18.33
N ALA A 144 -20.40 -6.36 -17.70
CA ALA A 144 -19.47 -5.89 -16.68
C ALA A 144 -18.40 -4.97 -17.27
N ALA A 145 -17.88 -5.28 -18.46
CA ALA A 145 -16.91 -4.45 -19.16
C ALA A 145 -17.52 -3.08 -19.51
N ILE A 146 -18.72 -3.07 -20.09
CA ILE A 146 -19.46 -1.84 -20.43
C ILE A 146 -19.66 -0.97 -19.19
N TYR A 147 -20.15 -1.56 -18.09
CA TYR A 147 -20.38 -0.83 -16.84
C TYR A 147 -19.08 -0.21 -16.30
N LEU A 148 -17.97 -0.95 -16.30
CA LEU A 148 -16.69 -0.46 -15.79
C LEU A 148 -16.15 0.71 -16.61
N LEU A 149 -16.25 0.64 -17.93
CA LEU A 149 -15.79 1.70 -18.83
C LEU A 149 -16.68 2.95 -18.72
N ALA A 150 -18.01 2.78 -18.68
CA ALA A 150 -18.95 3.88 -18.45
C ALA A 150 -18.69 4.60 -17.11
N ARG A 151 -18.30 3.85 -16.07
CA ARG A 151 -17.89 4.44 -14.79
C ARG A 151 -16.64 5.30 -14.91
N ILE A 152 -15.65 4.88 -15.71
CA ILE A 152 -14.45 5.68 -15.96
C ILE A 152 -14.81 6.98 -16.70
N ASP A 153 -15.71 6.92 -17.69
CA ASP A 153 -16.17 8.11 -18.41
C ASP A 153 -16.90 9.09 -17.48
N ALA A 154 -17.78 8.58 -16.62
CA ALA A 154 -18.44 9.40 -15.60
C ALA A 154 -17.44 10.05 -14.64
N GLN A 155 -16.39 9.33 -14.23
CA GLN A 155 -15.32 9.88 -13.39
C GLN A 155 -14.51 10.96 -14.10
N ARG A 156 -14.25 10.82 -15.41
CA ARG A 156 -13.55 11.83 -16.20
C ARG A 156 -14.39 13.10 -16.33
N ALA A 157 -15.68 12.95 -16.64
CA ALA A 157 -16.62 14.06 -16.68
C ALA A 157 -16.70 14.79 -15.34
N GLN A 158 -16.84 14.04 -14.24
CA GLN A 158 -16.90 14.63 -12.89
C GLN A 158 -15.61 15.35 -12.51
N LYS A 159 -14.42 14.79 -12.82
CA LYS A 159 -13.14 15.44 -12.54
C LYS A 159 -12.98 16.80 -13.22
N LEU A 160 -13.52 16.94 -14.44
CA LEU A 160 -13.50 18.21 -15.16
C LEU A 160 -14.40 19.24 -14.46
N VAL A 161 -15.63 18.85 -14.14
CA VAL A 161 -16.57 19.69 -13.36
C VAL A 161 -15.94 20.11 -12.03
N ASP A 162 -15.33 19.18 -11.28
CA ASP A 162 -14.68 19.48 -10.01
C ASP A 162 -13.51 20.47 -10.17
N ALA A 163 -12.79 20.42 -11.30
CA ALA A 163 -11.72 21.38 -11.59
C ALA A 163 -12.29 22.77 -11.88
N GLU A 164 -13.36 22.87 -12.66
CA GLU A 164 -14.01 24.15 -12.97
C GLU A 164 -14.67 24.77 -11.74
N VAL A 165 -15.33 23.96 -10.90
CA VAL A 165 -15.85 24.40 -9.59
C VAL A 165 -14.74 24.99 -8.71
N ARG A 166 -13.54 24.40 -8.69
CA ARG A 166 -12.40 24.97 -7.94
C ARG A 166 -11.95 26.32 -8.51
N VAL A 167 -11.93 26.48 -9.83
CA VAL A 167 -11.58 27.76 -10.47
C VAL A 167 -12.60 28.85 -10.09
N ILE A 168 -13.89 28.54 -10.19
CA ILE A 168 -14.97 29.48 -9.81
C ILE A 168 -14.85 29.86 -8.34
N ARG A 169 -14.58 28.88 -7.45
CA ARG A 169 -14.34 29.13 -6.03
C ARG A 169 -13.21 30.14 -5.83
N ASP A 170 -12.06 29.93 -6.45
CA ASP A 170 -10.90 30.80 -6.24
C ASP A 170 -11.16 32.22 -6.74
N LEU A 171 -11.83 32.38 -7.89
CA LEU A 171 -12.27 33.69 -8.40
C LEU A 171 -13.25 34.38 -7.46
N TYR A 172 -14.24 33.65 -6.93
CA TYR A 172 -15.20 34.18 -5.96
C TYR A 172 -14.51 34.61 -4.65
N LEU A 173 -13.59 33.79 -4.13
CA LEU A 173 -12.86 34.11 -2.90
C LEU A 173 -11.93 35.32 -3.05
N ASN A 174 -11.42 35.57 -4.25
CA ASN A 174 -10.57 36.73 -4.55
C ASN A 174 -11.36 38.00 -4.88
N GLY A 175 -12.69 37.88 -5.06
CA GLY A 175 -13.56 38.99 -5.43
C GLY A 175 -13.60 39.28 -6.94
N ASP A 176 -13.04 38.40 -7.76
CA ASP A 176 -13.08 38.50 -9.23
C ASP A 176 -14.47 38.12 -9.79
N LEU A 177 -15.27 37.38 -9.00
CA LEU A 177 -16.67 37.06 -9.28
C LEU A 177 -17.57 37.52 -8.13
N THR A 178 -18.73 38.08 -8.49
CA THR A 178 -19.85 38.28 -7.57
C THR A 178 -20.59 36.96 -7.28
N GLU A 179 -21.41 36.95 -6.24
CA GLU A 179 -22.23 35.78 -5.88
C GLU A 179 -23.14 35.35 -7.05
N THR A 180 -23.79 36.30 -7.72
CA THR A 180 -24.69 36.03 -8.84
C THR A 180 -23.94 35.47 -10.05
N GLU A 181 -22.73 35.97 -10.33
CA GLU A 181 -21.89 35.45 -11.42
C GLU A 181 -21.41 34.03 -11.09
N ALA A 182 -20.93 33.78 -9.86
CA ALA A 182 -20.52 32.44 -9.43
C ALA A 182 -21.68 31.43 -9.49
N GLN A 183 -22.89 31.81 -9.07
CA GLN A 183 -24.09 30.97 -9.20
C GLN A 183 -24.43 30.66 -10.66
N THR A 184 -24.28 31.65 -11.55
CA THR A 184 -24.55 31.50 -12.99
C THR A 184 -23.57 30.51 -13.62
N GLU A 185 -22.27 30.67 -13.35
CA GLU A 185 -21.23 29.75 -13.84
C GLU A 185 -21.46 28.32 -13.33
N LEU A 186 -21.75 28.14 -12.04
CA LEU A 186 -22.06 26.81 -11.49
C LEU A 186 -23.33 26.19 -12.07
N THR A 187 -24.32 27.01 -12.45
CA THR A 187 -25.53 26.54 -13.14
C THR A 187 -25.20 26.03 -14.55
N VAL A 188 -24.30 26.71 -15.26
CA VAL A 188 -23.84 26.28 -16.60
C VAL A 188 -23.11 24.92 -16.52
N LEU A 189 -22.40 24.65 -15.43
CA LEU A 189 -21.78 23.35 -15.15
C LEU A 189 -22.79 22.22 -14.85
N GLY A 190 -24.08 22.54 -14.78
CA GLY A 190 -25.15 21.56 -14.54
C GLY A 190 -25.29 21.12 -13.08
N LEU A 191 -24.71 21.87 -12.12
CA LEU A 191 -24.92 21.60 -10.70
C LEU A 191 -26.38 21.87 -10.32
N GLN A 192 -26.91 21.09 -9.38
CA GLN A 192 -28.27 21.28 -8.90
C GLN A 192 -28.34 22.52 -8.00
N ALA A 193 -29.47 23.24 -8.03
CA ALA A 193 -29.67 24.48 -7.27
C ALA A 193 -29.29 24.36 -5.78
N ARG A 194 -29.64 23.23 -5.14
CA ARG A 194 -29.30 22.97 -3.74
C ARG A 194 -27.79 22.82 -3.50
N GLN A 195 -27.05 22.24 -4.44
CA GLN A 195 -25.60 22.12 -4.37
C GLN A 195 -24.92 23.47 -4.53
N ILE A 196 -25.40 24.28 -5.49
CA ILE A 196 -24.91 25.65 -5.72
C ILE A 196 -25.09 26.49 -4.46
N GLU A 197 -26.27 26.45 -3.84
CA GLU A 197 -26.57 27.19 -2.61
C GLU A 197 -25.58 26.84 -1.48
N LEU A 198 -25.32 25.54 -1.26
CA LEU A 198 -24.38 25.08 -0.24
C LEU A 198 -22.94 25.51 -0.51
N LEU A 199 -22.48 25.41 -1.77
CA LEU A 199 -21.13 25.83 -2.17
C LEU A 199 -20.93 27.34 -1.95
N ILE A 200 -21.90 28.15 -2.40
CA ILE A 200 -21.85 29.60 -2.23
C ILE A 200 -21.86 29.99 -0.75
N GLN A 201 -22.68 29.34 0.08
CA GLN A 201 -22.68 29.57 1.53
C GLN A 201 -21.30 29.26 2.15
N GLU A 202 -20.74 28.09 1.83
CA GLU A 202 -19.40 27.68 2.29
C GLU A 202 -18.33 28.69 1.86
N TRP A 203 -18.30 29.08 0.58
CA TRP A 203 -17.28 29.99 0.08
C TRP A 203 -17.46 31.41 0.61
N THR A 204 -18.69 31.82 0.91
CA THR A 204 -18.97 33.12 1.53
C THR A 204 -18.41 33.15 2.94
N ILE A 205 -18.60 32.07 3.71
CA ILE A 205 -17.97 31.90 5.03
C ILE A 205 -16.44 31.97 4.91
N ASP A 206 -15.85 31.27 3.92
CA ASP A 206 -14.40 31.30 3.67
C ASP A 206 -13.89 32.69 3.27
N ARG A 207 -14.62 33.41 2.41
CA ARG A 207 -14.27 34.74 1.93
C ARG A 207 -14.34 35.76 3.07
N ASP A 208 -15.45 35.77 3.81
CA ASP A 208 -15.69 36.71 4.89
C ASP A 208 -14.80 36.40 6.10
N GLY A 209 -14.43 35.13 6.30
CA GLY A 209 -13.40 34.70 7.25
C GLY A 209 -12.00 35.23 6.92
N LYS A 210 -11.69 35.51 5.63
CA LYS A 210 -10.45 36.16 5.19
C LYS A 210 -10.53 37.68 5.33
N VAL A 211 -10.82 38.21 6.52
CA VAL A 211 -10.59 39.64 6.79
C VAL A 211 -9.09 39.90 6.72
N LYS A 212 -8.60 40.52 5.63
CA LYS A 212 -7.20 40.99 5.53
C LYS A 212 -7.00 42.12 6.54
N ARG A 213 -6.48 41.77 7.71
CA ARG A 213 -6.14 42.74 8.75
C ARG A 213 -4.76 43.32 8.46
N PRO A 214 -4.57 44.64 8.58
CA PRO A 214 -3.25 45.24 8.44
C PRO A 214 -2.25 44.55 9.38
N SER A 215 -1.05 44.27 8.89
CA SER A 215 0.00 43.69 9.73
C SER A 215 0.32 44.60 10.92
N ARG A 216 0.84 44.05 12.02
CA ARG A 216 1.29 44.82 13.19
C ARG A 216 2.17 46.01 12.79
N ALA A 217 3.13 45.79 11.89
CA ALA A 217 4.04 46.84 11.41
C ALA A 217 3.30 47.94 10.60
N THR A 218 2.28 47.56 9.84
CA THR A 218 1.41 48.51 9.14
C THR A 218 0.63 49.36 10.14
N LEU A 219 0.06 48.74 11.17
CA LEU A 219 -0.69 49.43 12.24
C LEU A 219 0.20 50.37 13.05
N GLU A 220 1.41 49.94 13.41
CA GLU A 220 2.38 50.79 14.11
C GLU A 220 2.74 52.02 13.28
N ARG A 221 2.99 51.82 11.97
CA ARG A 221 3.27 52.94 11.06
C ARG A 221 2.09 53.89 10.97
N LEU A 222 0.87 53.38 10.78
CA LEU A 222 -0.35 54.21 10.71
C LEU A 222 -0.58 54.98 12.01
N TYR A 223 -0.34 54.36 13.15
CA TYR A 223 -0.45 55.01 14.45
C TYR A 223 0.63 56.07 14.63
N LYS A 224 1.90 55.78 14.29
CA LYS A 224 3.03 56.74 14.32
C LYS A 224 2.79 57.95 13.43
N THR A 225 2.21 57.77 12.24
CA THR A 225 1.86 58.86 11.34
C THR A 225 0.60 59.63 11.75
N GLY A 226 -0.10 59.18 12.80
CA GLY A 226 -1.35 59.81 13.27
C GLY A 226 -2.56 59.54 12.36
N ALA A 227 -2.46 58.57 11.46
CA ALA A 227 -3.54 58.20 10.53
C ALA A 227 -4.65 57.39 11.21
N ILE A 228 -4.36 56.78 12.35
CA ILE A 228 -5.32 56.10 13.24
C ILE A 228 -5.08 56.55 14.69
N THR A 229 -6.12 56.53 15.50
CA THR A 229 -6.07 56.84 16.93
C THR A 229 -5.48 55.70 17.75
N GLN A 230 -5.09 55.98 18.99
CA GLN A 230 -4.62 54.94 19.91
C GLN A 230 -5.69 53.87 20.13
N THR A 231 -6.95 54.25 20.30
CA THR A 231 -8.08 53.32 20.48
C THR A 231 -8.26 52.43 19.26
N GLU A 232 -8.21 52.99 18.04
CA GLU A 232 -8.28 52.20 16.80
C GLU A 232 -7.09 51.24 16.66
N PHE A 233 -5.89 51.68 17.06
CA PHE A 233 -4.69 50.85 17.07
C PHE A 233 -4.81 49.67 18.06
N THR A 234 -5.26 49.92 19.29
CA THR A 234 -5.41 48.87 20.32
C THR A 234 -6.52 47.89 19.97
N THR A 235 -7.70 48.38 19.56
CA THR A 235 -8.84 47.52 19.20
C THR A 235 -8.55 46.66 17.97
N THR A 236 -7.78 47.18 17.01
CA THR A 236 -7.40 46.37 15.82
C THR A 236 -6.37 45.30 16.16
N LEU A 237 -5.41 45.57 17.05
CA LEU A 237 -4.44 44.57 17.52
C LEU A 237 -5.09 43.49 18.39
N ASP A 238 -6.02 43.87 19.28
CA ASP A 238 -6.82 42.93 20.07
C ASP A 238 -7.63 42.01 19.15
N ALA A 239 -8.31 42.58 18.15
CA ALA A 239 -9.02 41.81 17.16
C ALA A 239 -8.08 40.77 16.51
N ILE A 240 -6.88 41.18 16.04
CA ILE A 240 -5.88 40.29 15.41
C ILE A 240 -5.36 39.19 16.37
N GLY A 241 -5.61 39.29 17.67
CA GLY A 241 -5.31 38.26 18.67
C GLY A 241 -4.09 38.55 19.55
N TYR A 242 -3.64 39.81 19.63
CA TYR A 242 -2.56 40.20 20.54
C TYR A 242 -3.09 40.31 21.97
N GLN A 243 -2.33 39.79 22.95
CA GLN A 243 -2.67 39.96 24.37
C GLN A 243 -2.50 41.41 24.83
N ASP A 244 -3.41 41.89 25.69
CA ASP A 244 -3.44 43.26 26.25
C ASP A 244 -2.06 43.76 26.70
N LYS A 245 -1.32 42.91 27.44
CA LYS A 245 0.03 43.22 27.93
C LYS A 245 0.98 43.66 26.80
N TYR A 246 0.92 43.02 25.64
CA TYR A 246 1.80 43.36 24.51
C TYR A 246 1.31 44.60 23.77
N ILE A 247 -0.01 44.78 23.68
CA ILE A 247 -0.61 46.00 23.12
C ILE A 247 -0.14 47.22 23.92
N ASP A 248 -0.16 47.14 25.26
CA ASP A 248 0.34 48.20 26.15
C ASP A 248 1.82 48.51 25.92
N TRP A 249 2.65 47.49 25.71
CA TRP A 249 4.08 47.68 25.39
C TRP A 249 4.29 48.43 24.07
N TYR A 250 3.53 48.09 23.03
CA TYR A 250 3.62 48.78 21.75
C TYR A 250 3.16 50.24 21.85
N VAL A 251 2.06 50.48 22.55
CA VAL A 251 1.55 51.84 22.81
C VAL A 251 2.59 52.68 23.56
N LEU A 252 3.18 52.12 24.63
CA LEU A 252 4.19 52.79 25.44
C LEU A 252 5.47 53.07 24.65
N ASN A 253 5.95 52.10 23.86
CA ASN A 253 7.14 52.29 23.05
C ASN A 253 6.94 53.42 22.01
N ILE A 254 5.78 53.45 21.35
CA ILE A 254 5.48 54.47 20.34
C ILE A 254 5.28 55.86 20.97
N SER A 255 4.71 55.94 22.19
CA SER A 255 4.56 57.23 22.88
C SER A 255 5.90 57.79 23.35
N LEU A 256 6.83 56.93 23.79
CA LEU A 256 8.19 57.32 24.15
C LEU A 256 8.99 57.81 22.93
N GLU A 257 8.87 57.15 21.78
CA GLU A 257 9.51 57.58 20.53
C GLU A 257 9.00 58.93 19.99
N ARG A 258 7.78 59.35 20.35
CA ARG A 258 7.21 60.66 19.97
C ARG A 258 7.63 61.82 20.88
N GLN A 259 8.22 61.54 22.04
CA GLN A 259 8.66 62.55 23.02
C GLN A 259 10.13 62.96 22.83
N VAL A 260 10.84 62.34 21.89
CA VAL A 260 12.22 62.65 21.47
C VAL A 260 12.19 63.39 20.14
#